data_AF-A0A7J8CYV2-F1
#
_entry.id   AF-A0A7J8CYV2-F1
#
_cell.length_a   1.000
_cell.length_b   1.000
_cell.length_c   1.000
_cell.angle_alpha   90.00
_cell.angle_beta   90.00
_cell.angle_gamma   90.00
#
_symmetry.space_group_name_H-M   'P 1'
#
loop_
_entity.id
_entity.type
_entity.pdbx_description
1 polymer ?
#
loop_
_entity_poly.entity_id
_entity_poly.type
_entity_poly.pdbx_seq_one_letter_code
_entity_poly.pdbx_strand_id
1 'polypeptide(L)'
;MQGLLLLVFAKYQHLPFIQILSTKSTPTGLFGYWGNKGGVNICLKLYGYYVSIINCHLPPHMANNDQRLEHFDWILEMQNFKGLDIPNILDHDLIVWFGDMNFRIEDFGLHFVRESIKSQCYGDLWEKDQLSVAKKCDPLLREFQEGPLLFPPTYKFDKNSNNYDTSEKKRKPAWTDRILWRLKRQPHTGSCTPKPPAPHFSLSLRSYVSHMMYTISDHKPVTGTFDLELKPLVSVPLITLMPEGQWTMENDMLISYSSTPDFPSSPWDWIGLYKVGLRHINDYVSYVWVKDNQVSFNNRLNQVYINVSNIPETEDQFLLCYYSNNLHSVVGISNPFKIQPPALEEDPLGEAQPQI
;
A
#
# COMPACT_ATOMS: atom_id res chain seq x y z
N MET A 1 -5.51 -6.71 -17.83
CA MET A 1 -5.74 -7.90 -16.98
C MET A 1 -7.07 -7.72 -16.27
N GLN A 2 -7.97 -8.71 -16.31
CA GLN A 2 -9.29 -8.60 -15.68
C GLN A 2 -9.32 -9.38 -14.35
N GLY A 3 -10.01 -8.84 -13.34
CA GLY A 3 -10.29 -9.55 -12.09
C GLY A 3 -9.18 -9.55 -11.02
N LEU A 4 -8.14 -8.73 -11.19
CA LEU A 4 -7.10 -8.50 -10.18
C LEU A 4 -7.07 -7.01 -9.82
N LEU A 5 -7.08 -6.74 -8.51
CA LEU A 5 -7.04 -5.40 -7.95
C LEU A 5 -6.04 -5.37 -6.80
N LEU A 6 -5.23 -4.32 -6.75
CA LEU A 6 -4.31 -4.05 -5.65
C LEU A 6 -4.50 -2.60 -5.23
N LEU A 7 -4.80 -2.40 -3.95
CA LEU A 7 -5.01 -1.10 -3.35
C LEU A 7 -4.06 -0.96 -2.16
N VAL A 8 -3.50 0.23 -2.00
CA VAL A 8 -2.64 0.59 -0.86
C VAL A 8 -3.23 1.83 -0.20
N PHE A 9 -3.39 1.76 1.12
CA PHE A 9 -3.90 2.85 1.94
C PHE A 9 -2.84 3.18 2.99
N ALA A 10 -2.68 4.46 3.30
CA ALA A 10 -1.76 4.94 4.32
C ALA A 10 -2.41 6.02 5.17
N LYS A 11 -2.04 6.10 6.45
CA LYS A 11 -2.40 7.26 7.28
C LYS A 11 -1.70 8.50 6.72
N TYR A 12 -2.40 9.64 6.72
CA TYR A 12 -1.94 10.88 6.09
C TYR A 12 -0.54 11.33 6.55
N GLN A 13 -0.21 11.11 7.83
CA GLN A 13 1.10 11.43 8.41
C GLN A 13 2.29 10.73 7.72
N HIS A 14 2.05 9.62 7.01
CA HIS A 14 3.08 8.86 6.32
C HIS A 14 3.23 9.27 4.85
N LEU A 15 2.24 9.97 4.27
CA LEU A 15 2.22 10.31 2.84
C LEU A 15 3.48 11.05 2.36
N PRO A 16 4.06 12.03 3.10
CA PRO A 16 5.29 12.70 2.68
C PRO A 16 6.51 11.78 2.53
N PHE A 17 6.45 10.58 3.11
CA PHE A 17 7.52 9.59 3.11
C PHE A 17 7.21 8.37 2.25
N ILE A 18 6.09 8.42 1.51
CA ILE A 18 5.68 7.37 0.57
C ILE A 18 5.72 7.94 -0.84
N GLN A 19 6.56 7.36 -1.69
CA GLN A 19 6.63 7.71 -3.10
C GLN A 19 6.30 6.48 -3.95
N ILE A 20 5.23 6.54 -4.74
CA ILE A 20 4.92 5.47 -5.70
C ILE A 20 5.84 5.64 -6.90
N LEU A 21 6.76 4.70 -7.09
CA LEU A 21 7.73 4.73 -8.19
C LEU A 21 7.14 4.13 -9.47
N SER A 22 6.32 3.08 -9.32
CA SER A 22 5.70 2.42 -10.46
C SER A 22 4.52 1.54 -10.06
N THR A 23 3.60 1.37 -11.00
CA THR A 23 2.54 0.36 -10.94
C THR A 23 2.57 -0.47 -12.21
N LYS A 24 2.55 -1.80 -12.10
CA LYS A 24 2.67 -2.70 -13.27
C LYS A 24 1.63 -3.81 -13.23
N SER A 25 1.15 -4.22 -14.40
CA SER A 25 0.32 -5.41 -14.62
C SER A 25 1.09 -6.37 -15.52
N THR A 26 1.31 -7.60 -15.06
CA THR A 26 1.96 -8.67 -15.81
C THR A 26 0.94 -9.76 -16.14
N PRO A 27 0.35 -9.76 -17.36
CA PRO A 27 -0.53 -10.83 -17.79
C PRO A 27 0.25 -12.11 -18.06
N THR A 28 -0.33 -13.25 -17.70
CA THR A 28 0.26 -14.59 -17.93
C THR A 28 -0.74 -15.57 -18.55
N GLY A 29 -1.96 -15.14 -18.88
CA GLY A 29 -2.92 -15.96 -19.62
C GLY A 29 -2.58 -16.04 -21.11
N LEU A 30 -3.03 -17.12 -21.78
CA LEU A 30 -2.97 -17.37 -23.24
C LEU A 30 -1.77 -16.70 -23.94
N PHE A 31 -0.63 -17.40 -23.93
CA PHE A 31 0.63 -16.94 -24.54
C PHE A 31 1.19 -15.61 -24.00
N GLY A 32 0.74 -15.17 -22.81
CA GLY A 32 1.19 -13.93 -22.17
C GLY A 32 0.49 -12.66 -22.65
N TYR A 33 -0.46 -12.76 -23.58
CA TYR A 33 -1.11 -11.58 -24.18
C TYR A 33 -2.54 -11.34 -23.67
N TRP A 34 -3.24 -12.37 -23.19
CA TRP A 34 -4.67 -12.27 -22.86
C TRP A 34 -5.10 -13.21 -21.73
N GLY A 35 -5.82 -12.69 -20.74
CA GLY A 35 -6.45 -13.54 -19.72
C GLY A 35 -6.61 -12.89 -18.35
N ASN A 36 -7.15 -13.67 -17.43
CA ASN A 36 -7.44 -13.31 -16.03
C ASN A 36 -6.39 -13.85 -15.04
N LYS A 37 -5.20 -14.21 -15.54
CA LYS A 37 -4.06 -14.72 -14.76
C LYS A 37 -2.87 -13.81 -14.91
N GLY A 38 -2.11 -13.69 -13.84
CA GLY A 38 -0.93 -12.83 -13.78
C GLY A 38 -0.75 -12.17 -12.44
N GLY A 39 -0.10 -11.01 -12.44
CA GLY A 39 0.15 -10.22 -11.23
C GLY A 39 -0.02 -8.72 -11.48
N VAL A 40 -0.46 -8.00 -10.44
CA VAL A 40 -0.33 -6.54 -10.34
C VAL A 40 0.69 -6.21 -9.24
N ASN A 41 1.49 -5.18 -9.45
CA ASN A 41 2.53 -4.74 -8.54
C ASN A 41 2.46 -3.23 -8.33
N ILE A 42 2.72 -2.80 -7.08
CA ILE A 42 3.04 -1.42 -6.72
C ILE A 42 4.45 -1.42 -6.15
N CYS A 43 5.35 -0.67 -6.78
CA CYS A 43 6.69 -0.39 -6.27
C CYS A 43 6.70 1.02 -5.68
N LEU A 44 7.15 1.15 -4.44
CA LEU A 44 7.19 2.42 -3.73
C LEU A 44 8.47 2.57 -2.89
N LYS A 45 8.85 3.82 -2.61
CA LYS A 45 9.74 4.15 -1.49
C LYS A 45 8.89 4.39 -0.25
N LEU A 46 9.26 3.75 0.86
CA LEU A 46 8.69 3.95 2.18
C LEU A 46 9.81 4.37 3.12
N TYR A 47 9.81 5.62 3.59
CA TYR A 47 10.88 6.16 4.45
C TYR A 47 12.30 6.02 3.88
N GLY A 48 12.41 5.99 2.55
CA GLY A 48 13.64 5.78 1.79
C GLY A 48 13.97 4.33 1.44
N TYR A 49 13.24 3.35 1.98
CA TYR A 49 13.38 1.93 1.65
C TYR A 49 12.55 1.55 0.43
N TYR A 50 13.07 0.68 -0.44
CA TYR A 50 12.35 0.16 -1.60
C TYR A 50 11.44 -0.99 -1.18
N VAL A 51 10.13 -0.85 -1.45
CA VAL A 51 9.11 -1.84 -1.12
C VAL A 51 8.31 -2.21 -2.36
N SER A 52 8.14 -3.52 -2.58
CA SER A 52 7.27 -4.07 -3.62
C SER A 52 6.08 -4.80 -3.01
N ILE A 53 4.89 -4.51 -3.50
CA ILE A 53 3.65 -5.16 -3.09
C ILE A 53 3.02 -5.79 -4.34
N ILE A 54 2.89 -7.12 -4.35
CA ILE A 54 2.43 -7.90 -5.50
C ILE A 54 1.17 -8.66 -5.11
N ASN A 55 0.12 -8.53 -5.93
CA ASN A 55 -1.06 -9.40 -5.89
C ASN A 55 -1.11 -10.24 -7.16
N CYS A 56 -1.29 -11.56 -7.05
CA CYS A 56 -1.37 -12.47 -8.20
C CYS A 56 -2.61 -13.36 -8.22
N HIS A 57 -2.87 -13.91 -9.40
CA HIS A 57 -3.82 -14.99 -9.63
C HIS A 57 -3.15 -15.99 -10.58
N LEU A 58 -2.68 -17.10 -10.04
CA LEU A 58 -1.89 -18.10 -10.76
C LEU A 58 -2.76 -19.22 -11.36
N PRO A 59 -2.24 -20.01 -12.31
CA PRO A 59 -3.01 -21.04 -13.00
C PRO A 59 -3.71 -22.04 -12.05
N PRO A 60 -5.00 -22.35 -12.28
CA PRO A 60 -5.76 -23.26 -11.44
C PRO A 60 -5.43 -24.73 -11.76
N HIS A 61 -6.04 -25.63 -10.99
CA HIS A 61 -5.94 -27.09 -11.13
C HIS A 61 -4.65 -27.71 -10.59
N MET A 62 -4.78 -28.93 -10.08
CA MET A 62 -3.70 -29.67 -9.41
C MET A 62 -2.48 -29.85 -10.31
N ALA A 63 -2.70 -30.31 -11.55
CA ALA A 63 -1.63 -30.63 -12.51
C ALA A 63 -0.77 -29.43 -12.97
N ASN A 64 -1.23 -28.19 -12.79
CA ASN A 64 -0.53 -27.01 -13.30
C ASN A 64 0.51 -26.45 -12.32
N ASN A 65 1.18 -27.32 -11.56
CA ASN A 65 2.16 -26.88 -10.56
C ASN A 65 3.34 -26.15 -11.19
N ASP A 66 3.96 -26.77 -12.19
CA ASP A 66 5.14 -26.20 -12.85
C ASP A 66 4.81 -24.87 -13.53
N GLN A 67 3.62 -24.79 -14.15
CA GLN A 67 3.13 -23.53 -14.73
C GLN A 67 2.95 -22.42 -13.69
N ARG A 68 2.55 -22.74 -12.44
CA ARG A 68 2.48 -21.73 -11.37
C ARG A 68 3.86 -21.23 -10.99
N LEU A 69 4.87 -22.10 -10.95
CA LEU A 69 6.25 -21.73 -10.67
C LEU A 69 6.83 -20.85 -11.79
N GLU A 70 6.64 -21.24 -13.05
CA GLU A 70 7.03 -20.42 -14.21
C GLU A 70 6.37 -19.02 -14.18
N HIS A 71 5.08 -18.95 -13.85
CA HIS A 71 4.37 -17.67 -13.74
C HIS A 71 4.87 -16.84 -12.55
N PHE A 72 5.26 -17.48 -11.44
CA PHE A 72 5.86 -16.81 -10.31
C PHE A 72 7.17 -16.15 -10.75
N ASP A 73 8.10 -16.89 -11.34
CA ASP A 73 9.38 -16.34 -11.80
C ASP A 73 9.20 -15.22 -12.82
N TRP A 74 8.32 -15.43 -13.80
CA TRP A 74 8.02 -14.43 -14.82
C TRP A 74 7.44 -13.13 -14.26
N ILE A 75 6.51 -13.22 -13.30
CA ILE A 75 5.96 -12.03 -12.64
C ILE A 75 7.08 -11.27 -11.94
N LEU A 76 8.00 -11.95 -11.25
CA LEU A 76 9.10 -11.31 -10.53
C LEU A 76 10.08 -10.63 -11.50
N GLU A 77 10.51 -11.33 -12.55
CA GLU A 77 11.43 -10.81 -13.57
C GLU A 77 10.88 -9.57 -14.27
N MET A 78 9.57 -9.56 -14.53
CA MET A 78 8.89 -8.44 -15.15
C MET A 78 8.83 -7.20 -14.26
N GLN A 79 9.18 -7.26 -12.98
CA GLN A 79 9.21 -6.05 -12.15
C GLN A 79 10.50 -5.23 -12.29
N ASN A 80 11.47 -5.68 -13.08
CA ASN A 80 12.71 -4.93 -13.29
C ASN A 80 12.51 -3.76 -14.26
N PHE A 81 12.77 -2.54 -13.80
CA PHE A 81 12.57 -1.30 -14.54
C PHE A 81 13.83 -0.90 -15.31
N LYS A 82 13.96 -1.37 -16.56
CA LYS A 82 15.06 -0.93 -17.43
C LYS A 82 14.96 0.57 -17.69
N GLY A 83 16.01 1.32 -17.38
CA GLY A 83 16.12 2.76 -17.68
C GLY A 83 15.55 3.71 -16.61
N LEU A 84 15.01 3.19 -15.50
CA LEU A 84 14.70 3.99 -14.31
C LEU A 84 15.78 3.75 -13.24
N ASP A 85 16.01 4.74 -12.38
CA ASP A 85 16.90 4.62 -11.21
C ASP A 85 16.19 3.86 -10.06
N ILE A 86 15.71 2.66 -10.38
CA ILE A 86 15.04 1.74 -9.47
C ILE A 86 15.86 0.44 -9.45
N PRO A 87 16.28 -0.05 -8.28
CA PRO A 87 17.01 -1.31 -8.15
C PRO A 87 16.24 -2.51 -8.73
N ASN A 88 16.94 -3.64 -8.91
CA ASN A 88 16.28 -4.90 -9.20
C ASN A 88 15.29 -5.23 -8.07
N ILE A 89 14.16 -5.88 -8.40
CA ILE A 89 13.18 -6.24 -7.38
C ILE A 89 13.77 -7.11 -6.25
N LEU A 90 14.74 -7.97 -6.56
CA LEU A 90 15.43 -8.78 -5.55
C LEU A 90 16.33 -7.97 -4.61
N ASP A 91 16.65 -6.73 -4.99
CA ASP A 91 17.40 -5.76 -4.18
C ASP A 91 16.50 -4.81 -3.37
N HIS A 92 15.17 -4.93 -3.51
CA HIS A 92 14.21 -4.21 -2.66
C HIS A 92 14.31 -4.68 -1.22
N ASP A 93 14.15 -3.75 -0.28
CA ASP A 93 14.25 -4.00 1.16
C ASP A 93 13.14 -4.92 1.67
N LEU A 94 11.94 -4.80 1.09
CA LEU A 94 10.79 -5.63 1.38
C LEU A 94 10.00 -5.96 0.11
N ILE A 95 9.70 -7.24 -0.08
CA ILE A 95 8.71 -7.72 -1.05
C ILE A 95 7.58 -8.38 -0.26
N VAL A 96 6.34 -7.94 -0.47
CA VAL A 96 5.14 -8.62 0.01
C VAL A 96 4.40 -9.15 -1.22
N TRP A 97 4.18 -10.47 -1.27
CA TRP A 97 3.54 -11.12 -2.40
C TRP A 97 2.39 -11.99 -1.93
N PHE A 98 1.18 -11.68 -2.35
CA PHE A 98 -0.02 -12.41 -1.99
C PHE A 98 -0.96 -12.64 -3.18
N GLY A 99 -2.06 -13.34 -2.92
CA GLY A 99 -3.14 -13.53 -3.87
C GLY A 99 -3.62 -14.98 -3.94
N ASP A 100 -4.39 -15.29 -4.98
CA ASP A 100 -4.78 -16.66 -5.31
C ASP A 100 -3.63 -17.33 -6.07
N MET A 101 -2.69 -17.89 -5.31
CA MET A 101 -1.54 -18.62 -5.84
C MET A 101 -1.94 -20.02 -6.37
N ASN A 102 -3.17 -20.48 -6.10
CA ASN A 102 -3.74 -21.70 -6.66
C ASN A 102 -2.98 -23.02 -6.41
N PHE A 103 -1.98 -23.04 -5.52
CA PHE A 103 -1.30 -24.27 -5.09
C PHE A 103 -2.27 -25.21 -4.37
N ARG A 104 -2.05 -26.51 -4.55
CA ARG A 104 -2.94 -27.59 -4.11
C ARG A 104 -2.21 -28.54 -3.17
N ILE A 105 -3.00 -29.33 -2.44
CA ILE A 105 -2.49 -30.47 -1.69
C ILE A 105 -2.43 -31.66 -2.66
N GLU A 106 -1.26 -32.27 -2.84
CA GLU A 106 -1.05 -33.48 -3.65
C GLU A 106 -1.17 -34.75 -2.79
N ASP A 107 -1.14 -35.92 -3.44
CA ASP A 107 -1.02 -37.29 -2.88
C ASP A 107 -2.04 -37.79 -1.85
N PHE A 108 -2.67 -36.92 -1.06
CA PHE A 108 -3.73 -37.28 -0.12
C PHE A 108 -5.08 -37.36 -0.83
N GLY A 109 -5.79 -38.46 -0.57
CA GLY A 109 -7.19 -38.62 -0.98
C GLY A 109 -8.12 -37.63 -0.28
N LEU A 110 -9.27 -37.34 -0.90
CA LEU A 110 -10.24 -36.37 -0.38
C LEU A 110 -10.72 -36.70 1.04
N HIS A 111 -10.89 -37.98 1.36
CA HIS A 111 -11.32 -38.42 2.69
C HIS A 111 -10.30 -38.04 3.77
N PHE A 112 -9.01 -38.33 3.52
CA PHE A 112 -7.93 -38.00 4.46
C PHE A 112 -7.87 -36.49 4.70
N VAL A 113 -7.89 -35.69 3.62
CA VAL A 113 -7.88 -34.22 3.73
C VAL A 113 -9.05 -33.71 4.57
N ARG A 114 -10.27 -34.24 4.35
CA ARG A 114 -11.45 -33.84 5.14
C ARG A 114 -11.34 -34.22 6.61
N GLU A 115 -10.81 -35.40 6.92
CA GLU A 115 -10.64 -35.84 8.30
C GLU A 115 -9.58 -35.01 9.04
N SER A 116 -8.45 -34.71 8.39
CA SER A 116 -7.42 -33.80 8.93
C SER A 116 -8.00 -32.41 9.20
N ILE A 117 -8.83 -31.89 8.30
CA ILE A 117 -9.50 -30.58 8.50
C ILE A 117 -10.47 -30.63 9.69
N LYS A 118 -11.29 -31.69 9.77
CA LYS A 118 -12.27 -31.89 10.85
C LYS A 118 -11.58 -32.01 12.21
N SER A 119 -10.45 -32.69 12.26
CA SER A 119 -9.62 -32.87 13.45
C SER A 119 -8.71 -31.67 13.74
N GLN A 120 -8.71 -30.64 12.89
CA GLN A 120 -7.82 -29.47 12.95
C GLN A 120 -6.32 -29.82 12.91
N CYS A 121 -5.97 -31.00 12.40
CA CYS A 121 -4.60 -31.46 12.20
C CYS A 121 -4.06 -30.95 10.85
N TYR A 122 -3.96 -29.62 10.69
CA TYR A 122 -3.53 -29.03 9.41
C TYR A 122 -2.07 -29.34 9.06
N GLY A 123 -1.22 -29.51 10.09
CA GLY A 123 0.20 -29.82 9.94
C GLY A 123 0.47 -31.05 9.08
N ASP A 124 -0.37 -32.07 9.19
CA ASP A 124 -0.26 -33.32 8.44
C ASP A 124 -0.40 -33.12 6.92
N LEU A 125 -1.02 -32.01 6.50
CA LEU A 125 -1.27 -31.70 5.10
C LEU A 125 -0.12 -30.91 4.45
N TRP A 126 0.74 -30.26 5.24
CA TRP A 126 1.77 -29.34 4.72
C TRP A 126 2.85 -30.05 3.91
N GLU A 127 3.17 -31.31 4.23
CA GLU A 127 4.16 -32.07 3.47
C GLU A 127 3.76 -32.33 2.02
N LYS A 128 2.47 -32.22 1.73
CA LYS A 128 1.91 -32.38 0.39
C LYS A 128 1.30 -31.10 -0.16
N ASP A 129 1.40 -29.97 0.54
CA ASP A 129 1.06 -28.67 -0.01
C ASP A 129 2.13 -28.24 -1.02
N GLN A 130 1.73 -28.07 -2.29
CA GLN A 130 2.65 -27.81 -3.40
C GLN A 130 3.55 -26.58 -3.15
N LEU A 131 3.03 -25.49 -2.57
CA LEU A 131 3.86 -24.31 -2.26
C LEU A 131 4.89 -24.62 -1.16
N SER A 132 4.45 -25.31 -0.10
CA SER A 132 5.34 -25.75 0.99
C SER A 132 6.46 -26.66 0.49
N VAL A 133 6.16 -27.56 -0.45
CA VAL A 133 7.14 -28.40 -1.13
C VAL A 133 8.06 -27.57 -2.04
N ALA A 134 7.50 -26.69 -2.87
CA ALA A 134 8.26 -25.84 -3.78
C ALA A 134 9.28 -24.98 -3.03
N LYS A 135 8.90 -24.35 -1.90
CA LYS A 135 9.82 -23.57 -1.05
C LYS A 135 10.98 -24.39 -0.46
N LYS A 136 10.81 -25.70 -0.28
CA LYS A 136 11.91 -26.59 0.16
C LYS A 136 12.87 -26.90 -0.98
N CYS A 137 12.38 -27.02 -2.21
CA CYS A 137 13.18 -27.44 -3.36
C CYS A 137 13.81 -26.27 -4.15
N ASP A 138 13.07 -25.18 -4.29
CA ASP A 138 13.44 -24.02 -5.11
C ASP A 138 14.23 -22.97 -4.28
N PRO A 139 15.46 -22.61 -4.68
CA PRO A 139 16.29 -21.66 -3.93
C PRO A 139 15.71 -20.25 -3.80
N LEU A 140 14.99 -19.76 -4.81
CA LEU A 140 14.43 -18.41 -4.84
C LEU A 140 13.17 -18.32 -3.97
N LEU A 141 12.25 -19.27 -4.12
CA LEU A 141 11.06 -19.37 -3.29
C LEU A 141 11.40 -19.61 -1.82
N ARG A 142 12.52 -20.29 -1.52
CA ARG A 142 13.04 -20.45 -0.15
C ARG A 142 13.37 -19.11 0.53
N GLU A 143 13.67 -18.07 -0.25
CA GLU A 143 13.92 -16.72 0.30
C GLU A 143 12.65 -16.04 0.80
N PHE A 144 11.48 -16.47 0.30
CA PHE A 144 10.20 -15.96 0.77
C PHE A 144 9.78 -16.70 2.04
N GLN A 145 9.48 -15.92 3.08
CA GLN A 145 8.89 -16.38 4.32
C GLN A 145 7.37 -16.46 4.18
N GLU A 146 6.75 -17.30 5.01
CA GLU A 146 5.30 -17.45 5.13
C GLU A 146 4.95 -17.79 6.58
N GLY A 147 3.78 -17.36 7.05
CA GLY A 147 3.28 -17.72 8.38
C GLY A 147 2.79 -19.17 8.42
N PRO A 148 2.70 -19.79 9.61
CA PRO A 148 2.13 -21.12 9.72
C PRO A 148 0.65 -21.12 9.31
N LEU A 149 0.24 -22.12 8.53
CA LEU A 149 -1.15 -22.29 8.08
C LEU A 149 -2.00 -22.92 9.20
N LEU A 150 -2.30 -22.14 10.23
CA LEU A 150 -3.08 -22.55 11.41
C LEU A 150 -4.60 -22.39 11.22
N PHE A 151 -5.05 -22.30 9.98
CA PHE A 151 -6.46 -22.12 9.60
C PHE A 151 -6.82 -23.12 8.49
N PRO A 152 -8.09 -23.50 8.34
CA PRO A 152 -8.48 -24.52 7.37
C PRO A 152 -8.26 -24.05 5.92
N PRO A 153 -8.11 -24.98 4.96
CA PRO A 153 -7.99 -24.66 3.53
C PRO A 153 -9.06 -23.69 3.05
N THR A 154 -8.66 -22.68 2.29
CA THR A 154 -9.49 -21.52 1.91
C THR A 154 -10.32 -21.73 0.65
N TYR A 155 -10.11 -22.85 -0.03
CA TYR A 155 -10.80 -23.25 -1.26
C TYR A 155 -11.05 -24.77 -1.24
N LYS A 156 -12.10 -25.33 -1.85
CA LYS A 156 -13.24 -24.69 -2.50
C LYS A 156 -14.50 -24.88 -1.67
N PHE A 157 -15.27 -23.82 -1.48
CA PHE A 157 -16.54 -23.84 -0.77
C PHE A 157 -17.75 -23.77 -1.71
N ASP A 158 -18.88 -24.27 -1.24
CA ASP A 158 -20.18 -23.93 -1.84
C ASP A 158 -20.54 -22.48 -1.46
N LYS A 159 -20.96 -21.69 -2.44
CA LYS A 159 -21.34 -20.28 -2.22
C LYS A 159 -22.45 -20.17 -1.18
N ASN A 160 -22.40 -19.09 -0.41
CA ASN A 160 -23.26 -18.79 0.72
C ASN A 160 -23.20 -19.82 1.86
N SER A 161 -22.11 -20.60 1.96
CA SER A 161 -21.92 -21.58 3.02
C SER A 161 -20.46 -21.70 3.48
N ASN A 162 -20.25 -22.53 4.51
CA ASN A 162 -18.94 -23.03 4.95
C ASN A 162 -18.73 -24.51 4.60
N ASN A 163 -19.60 -25.07 3.75
CA ASN A 163 -19.44 -26.43 3.26
C ASN A 163 -18.43 -26.44 2.12
N TYR A 164 -17.46 -27.36 2.19
CA TYR A 164 -16.56 -27.61 1.07
C TYR A 164 -17.32 -28.25 -0.10
N ASP A 165 -16.83 -28.00 -1.32
CA ASP A 165 -17.46 -28.31 -2.61
C ASP A 165 -18.26 -29.63 -2.60
N THR A 166 -19.59 -29.51 -2.62
CA THR A 166 -20.53 -30.64 -2.67
C THR A 166 -20.98 -30.97 -4.09
N SER A 167 -20.53 -30.21 -5.10
CA SER A 167 -20.81 -30.50 -6.50
C SER A 167 -20.23 -31.85 -6.96
N GLU A 168 -20.65 -32.32 -8.13
CA GLU A 168 -20.14 -33.56 -8.75
C GLU A 168 -18.61 -33.57 -8.90
N LYS A 169 -17.98 -32.39 -9.06
CA LYS A 169 -16.53 -32.27 -9.22
C LYS A 169 -15.76 -32.51 -7.92
N LYS A 170 -16.42 -32.37 -6.75
CA LYS A 170 -15.89 -32.60 -5.40
C LYS A 170 -14.44 -32.12 -5.25
N ARG A 171 -14.16 -30.86 -5.60
CA ARG A 171 -12.80 -30.31 -5.58
C ARG A 171 -12.19 -30.47 -4.19
N LYS A 172 -10.99 -31.06 -4.15
CA LYS A 172 -10.24 -31.25 -2.91
C LYS A 172 -9.92 -29.90 -2.26
N PRO A 173 -10.13 -29.75 -0.93
CA PRO A 173 -9.74 -28.54 -0.23
C PRO A 173 -8.26 -28.22 -0.39
N ALA A 174 -7.89 -26.94 -0.51
CA ALA A 174 -6.52 -26.46 -0.65
C ALA A 174 -6.35 -25.02 -0.12
N TRP A 175 -5.14 -24.68 0.33
CA TRP A 175 -4.74 -23.30 0.63
C TRP A 175 -4.26 -22.63 -0.65
N THR A 176 -5.22 -22.09 -1.40
CA THR A 176 -4.94 -21.38 -2.66
C THR A 176 -4.55 -19.93 -2.41
N ASP A 177 -5.03 -19.33 -1.32
CA ASP A 177 -4.87 -17.92 -0.99
C ASP A 177 -3.73 -17.73 0.02
N ARG A 178 -2.62 -17.12 -0.41
CA ARG A 178 -1.33 -17.15 0.31
C ARG A 178 -0.75 -15.75 0.48
N ILE A 179 0.06 -15.55 1.52
CA ILE A 179 0.78 -14.29 1.79
C ILE A 179 2.23 -14.62 2.10
N LEU A 180 3.11 -14.26 1.18
CA LEU A 180 4.56 -14.44 1.25
C LEU A 180 5.23 -13.08 1.49
N TRP A 181 6.37 -13.08 2.15
CA TRP A 181 7.22 -11.88 2.23
C TRP A 181 8.70 -12.22 2.14
N ARG A 182 9.50 -11.31 1.61
CA ARG A 182 10.96 -11.44 1.53
C ARG A 182 11.60 -10.13 1.97
N LEU A 183 12.55 -10.24 2.90
CA LEU A 183 13.44 -9.13 3.27
C LEU A 183 14.72 -9.25 2.44
N LYS A 184 15.31 -8.10 2.09
CA LYS A 184 16.61 -8.07 1.42
C LYS A 184 17.65 -8.87 2.21
N ARG A 185 18.42 -9.70 1.52
CA ARG A 185 19.56 -10.39 2.14
C ARG A 185 20.57 -9.35 2.58
N GLN A 186 20.88 -9.34 3.87
CA GLN A 186 22.07 -8.68 4.39
C GLN A 186 23.28 -9.43 3.80
N PRO A 187 24.27 -8.74 3.20
CA PRO A 187 25.46 -9.41 2.71
C PRO A 187 26.11 -10.24 3.83
N HIS A 188 26.33 -11.53 3.60
CA HIS A 188 27.16 -12.34 4.47
C HIS A 188 28.61 -11.90 4.30
N THR A 189 29.05 -10.93 5.10
CA THR A 189 30.47 -10.57 5.16
C THR A 189 31.21 -11.65 5.94
N GLY A 190 31.90 -12.54 5.25
CA GLY A 190 33.02 -13.25 5.85
C GLY A 190 34.12 -12.24 6.24
N SER A 191 34.63 -12.36 7.46
CA SER A 191 35.86 -11.73 7.98
C SER A 191 35.89 -10.21 8.29
N CYS A 192 36.15 -9.92 9.57
CA CYS A 192 37.03 -8.89 10.15
C CYS A 192 37.03 -7.42 9.66
N THR A 193 35.87 -6.79 9.48
CA THR A 193 35.76 -5.31 9.60
C THR A 193 34.62 -4.91 10.53
N PRO A 194 34.76 -3.83 11.33
CA PRO A 194 33.65 -3.33 12.14
C PRO A 194 32.54 -2.84 11.20
N LYS A 195 31.40 -3.54 11.21
CA LYS A 195 30.24 -3.16 10.41
C LYS A 195 29.75 -1.77 10.86
N PRO A 196 29.41 -0.85 9.95
CA PRO A 196 28.44 0.18 10.30
C PRO A 196 27.17 -0.54 10.79
N PRO A 197 26.47 -0.04 11.83
CA PRO A 197 25.25 -0.68 12.30
C PRO A 197 24.28 -0.73 11.12
N ALA A 198 23.90 -1.95 10.72
CA ALA A 198 22.96 -2.14 9.64
C ALA A 198 21.70 -1.32 9.95
N PRO A 199 21.07 -0.68 8.94
CA PRO A 199 19.81 0.00 9.17
C PRO A 199 18.85 -0.97 9.86
N HIS A 200 18.31 -0.53 11.00
CA HIS A 200 17.28 -1.28 11.70
C HIS A 200 16.11 -1.41 10.73
N PHE A 201 15.86 -2.61 10.20
CA PHE A 201 14.77 -2.91 9.29
C PHE A 201 14.38 -4.37 9.47
N SER A 202 13.27 -4.60 10.16
CA SER A 202 12.79 -5.93 10.51
C SER A 202 11.28 -6.01 10.41
N LEU A 203 10.79 -7.14 9.89
CA LEU A 203 9.37 -7.42 9.76
C LEU A 203 9.00 -8.61 10.65
N SER A 204 8.01 -8.43 11.52
CA SER A 204 7.49 -9.47 12.40
C SER A 204 6.03 -9.76 12.07
N LEU A 205 5.70 -11.01 11.76
CA LEU A 205 4.31 -11.44 11.58
C LEU A 205 3.60 -11.46 12.94
N ARG A 206 2.44 -10.79 13.02
CA ARG A 206 1.57 -10.78 14.21
C ARG A 206 0.41 -11.76 14.09
N SER A 207 -0.23 -11.82 12.93
CA SER A 207 -1.34 -12.74 12.70
C SER A 207 -1.43 -13.15 11.24
N TYR A 208 -1.78 -14.41 10.99
CA TYR A 208 -2.05 -14.95 9.66
C TYR A 208 -3.28 -15.87 9.74
N VAL A 209 -4.41 -15.42 9.22
CA VAL A 209 -5.72 -16.06 9.46
C VAL A 209 -6.62 -16.01 8.23
N SER A 210 -7.59 -16.93 8.16
CA SER A 210 -8.70 -16.88 7.20
C SER A 210 -10.03 -16.51 7.88
N HIS A 211 -10.94 -15.92 7.11
CA HIS A 211 -12.20 -15.36 7.61
C HIS A 211 -13.41 -16.16 7.15
N MET A 212 -13.78 -17.18 7.91
CA MET A 212 -14.90 -18.09 7.61
C MET A 212 -16.29 -17.43 7.66
N MET A 213 -16.41 -16.22 8.24
CA MET A 213 -17.66 -15.48 8.32
C MET A 213 -18.15 -14.97 6.94
N TYR A 214 -17.24 -14.83 5.97
CA TYR A 214 -17.59 -14.41 4.61
C TYR A 214 -17.89 -15.62 3.74
N THR A 215 -19.10 -15.66 3.16
CA THR A 215 -19.61 -16.84 2.46
C THR A 215 -19.99 -16.58 0.99
N ILE A 216 -19.92 -15.34 0.52
CA ILE A 216 -20.37 -14.96 -0.84
C ILE A 216 -19.52 -15.64 -1.94
N SER A 217 -18.23 -15.87 -1.66
CA SER A 217 -17.28 -16.52 -2.56
C SER A 217 -17.10 -18.00 -2.23
N ASP A 218 -16.62 -18.78 -3.20
CA ASP A 218 -16.11 -20.14 -2.99
C ASP A 218 -14.68 -20.17 -2.40
N HIS A 219 -14.10 -18.99 -2.17
CA HIS A 219 -12.88 -18.76 -1.40
C HIS A 219 -13.17 -18.03 -0.07
N LYS A 220 -12.25 -18.17 0.89
CA LYS A 220 -12.29 -17.43 2.16
C LYS A 220 -11.21 -16.35 2.19
N PRO A 221 -11.54 -15.09 2.56
CA PRO A 221 -10.53 -14.04 2.68
C PRO A 221 -9.41 -14.43 3.65
N VAL A 222 -8.19 -14.04 3.32
CA VAL A 222 -6.99 -14.27 4.13
C VAL A 222 -6.34 -12.94 4.48
N THR A 223 -5.91 -12.79 5.73
CA THR A 223 -5.23 -11.58 6.20
C THR A 223 -3.91 -11.91 6.90
N GLY A 224 -2.88 -11.14 6.59
CA GLY A 224 -1.60 -11.12 7.29
C GLY A 224 -1.37 -9.74 7.90
N THR A 225 -1.07 -9.68 9.19
CA THR A 225 -0.74 -8.44 9.90
C THR A 225 0.70 -8.50 10.36
N PHE A 226 1.44 -7.42 10.09
CA PHE A 226 2.88 -7.36 10.34
C PHE A 226 3.23 -6.08 11.09
N ASP A 227 4.23 -6.19 11.96
CA ASP A 227 4.94 -5.04 12.52
C ASP A 227 6.23 -4.85 11.73
N LEU A 228 6.35 -3.70 11.06
CA LEU A 228 7.56 -3.28 10.37
C LEU A 228 8.28 -2.26 11.25
N GLU A 229 9.39 -2.68 11.84
CA GLU A 229 10.26 -1.80 12.62
C GLU A 229 11.40 -1.34 11.73
N LEU A 230 11.48 -0.02 11.51
CA LEU A 230 12.51 0.58 10.67
C LEU A 230 13.10 1.85 11.28
N LYS A 231 14.39 2.11 11.03
CA LYS A 231 15.00 3.43 11.20
C LYS A 231 14.84 4.21 9.88
N PRO A 232 14.10 5.32 9.84
CA PRO A 232 13.89 6.06 8.60
C PRO A 232 15.21 6.53 7.98
N LEU A 233 15.38 6.31 6.67
CA LEU A 233 16.48 6.92 5.90
C LEU A 233 16.11 8.36 5.51
N VAL A 234 14.81 8.66 5.45
CA VAL A 234 14.24 9.99 5.29
C VAL A 234 13.30 10.23 6.47
N SER A 235 13.68 11.16 7.37
CA SER A 235 12.92 11.49 8.58
C SER A 235 12.25 12.86 8.55
N VAL A 236 12.67 13.72 7.62
CA VAL A 236 12.14 15.07 7.41
C VAL A 236 11.47 15.10 6.03
N PRO A 237 10.24 15.62 5.91
CA PRO A 237 9.59 15.74 4.62
C PRO A 237 10.34 16.75 3.73
N LEU A 238 10.30 16.56 2.42
CA LEU A 238 10.97 17.47 1.48
C LEU A 238 10.37 18.88 1.52
N ILE A 239 9.07 18.96 1.84
CA ILE A 239 8.34 20.21 2.05
C ILE A 239 7.74 20.22 3.46
N THR A 240 7.99 21.30 4.20
CA THR A 240 7.31 21.59 5.46
C THR A 240 6.31 22.71 5.23
N LEU A 241 5.02 22.41 5.44
CA LEU A 241 3.92 23.38 5.34
C LEU A 241 3.67 24.02 6.70
N MET A 242 3.62 25.35 6.72
CA MET A 242 3.36 26.16 7.90
C MET A 242 2.11 26.99 7.62
N PRO A 243 0.91 26.45 7.91
CA PRO A 243 -0.28 27.28 7.89
C PRO A 243 -0.23 28.25 9.09
N GLU A 244 0.35 29.43 8.89
CA GLU A 244 0.41 30.50 9.88
C GLU A 244 -0.86 31.38 9.80
N GLY A 245 -1.40 31.79 10.96
CA GLY A 245 -2.46 32.81 11.05
C GLY A 245 -3.84 32.32 11.51
N GLN A 246 -4.74 33.28 11.77
CA GLN A 246 -6.17 33.05 11.91
C GLN A 246 -6.80 33.07 10.51
N TRP A 247 -7.45 31.98 10.12
CA TRP A 247 -7.99 31.79 8.78
C TRP A 247 -9.48 32.13 8.76
N THR A 248 -9.85 33.17 8.03
CA THR A 248 -11.25 33.55 7.78
C THR A 248 -11.60 33.33 6.31
N MET A 249 -12.88 33.12 6.02
CA MET A 249 -13.38 32.90 4.65
C MET A 249 -13.34 34.15 3.75
N GLU A 250 -13.01 35.31 4.31
CA GLU A 250 -13.07 36.61 3.61
C GLU A 250 -11.83 36.91 2.77
N ASN A 251 -10.67 36.32 3.11
CA ASN A 251 -9.39 36.64 2.48
C ASN A 251 -8.75 35.38 1.88
N ASP A 252 -7.99 35.56 0.80
CA ASP A 252 -7.12 34.50 0.30
C ASP A 252 -6.15 34.07 1.40
N MET A 253 -5.98 32.76 1.55
CA MET A 253 -5.15 32.18 2.61
C MET A 253 -3.67 32.22 2.18
N LEU A 254 -2.83 32.93 2.93
CA LEU A 254 -1.38 32.95 2.75
C LEU A 254 -0.70 31.72 3.36
N ILE A 255 -0.27 30.77 2.54
CA ILE A 255 0.44 29.56 2.98
C ILE A 255 1.95 29.81 2.94
N SER A 256 2.61 29.62 4.07
CA SER A 256 4.08 29.57 4.17
C SER A 256 4.58 28.13 4.04
N TYR A 257 5.66 27.90 3.28
CA TYR A 257 6.32 26.60 3.21
C TYR A 257 7.83 26.71 2.99
N SER A 258 8.56 25.69 3.45
CA SER A 258 10.01 25.56 3.23
C SER A 258 10.34 24.26 2.53
N SER A 259 11.31 24.28 1.62
CA SER A 259 11.83 23.10 0.93
C SER A 259 13.23 22.74 1.40
N THR A 260 13.59 21.46 1.33
CA THR A 260 14.99 21.03 1.45
C THR A 260 15.82 21.60 0.28
N PRO A 261 17.13 21.86 0.46
CA PRO A 261 17.98 22.46 -0.58
C PRO A 261 17.97 21.72 -1.92
N ASP A 262 17.93 20.39 -1.90
CA ASP A 262 17.98 19.55 -3.10
C ASP A 262 16.60 19.14 -3.62
N PHE A 263 15.54 19.86 -3.22
CA PHE A 263 14.19 19.52 -3.66
C PHE A 263 14.01 19.78 -5.17
N PRO A 264 13.63 18.77 -5.98
CA PRO A 264 13.47 18.93 -7.42
C PRO A 264 12.12 19.60 -7.75
N SER A 265 12.01 20.90 -7.48
CA SER A 265 10.78 21.67 -7.72
C SER A 265 10.36 21.65 -9.20
N SER A 266 9.05 21.66 -9.44
CA SER A 266 8.46 21.75 -10.78
C SER A 266 7.55 22.98 -10.90
N PRO A 267 7.43 23.62 -12.07
CA PRO A 267 6.36 24.60 -12.33
C PRO A 267 4.94 24.03 -12.13
N TRP A 268 4.80 22.71 -12.27
CA TRP A 268 3.56 21.96 -12.10
C TRP A 268 3.38 21.42 -10.67
N ASP A 269 4.18 21.89 -9.70
CA ASP A 269 3.92 21.59 -8.30
C ASP A 269 2.74 22.43 -7.80
N TRP A 270 1.95 21.85 -6.90
CA TRP A 270 0.76 22.52 -6.37
C TRP A 270 0.51 22.16 -4.91
N ILE A 271 -0.17 23.07 -4.21
CA ILE A 271 -0.66 22.84 -2.85
C ILE A 271 -2.17 22.72 -2.93
N GLY A 272 -2.69 21.60 -2.45
CA GLY A 272 -4.12 21.36 -2.31
C GLY A 272 -4.58 21.55 -0.88
N LEU A 273 -5.79 22.04 -0.72
CA LEU A 273 -6.54 22.09 0.53
C LEU A 273 -7.59 20.99 0.53
N TYR A 274 -7.59 20.15 1.55
CA TYR A 274 -8.42 18.96 1.65
C TYR A 274 -9.21 18.95 2.94
N LYS A 275 -10.39 18.34 2.94
CA LYS A 275 -11.03 17.91 4.19
C LYS A 275 -10.26 16.73 4.78
N VAL A 276 -10.18 16.65 6.11
CA VAL A 276 -9.64 15.47 6.79
C VAL A 276 -10.47 14.25 6.38
N GLY A 277 -9.78 13.18 5.96
CA GLY A 277 -10.42 11.99 5.38
C GLY A 277 -10.37 11.91 3.85
N LEU A 278 -9.51 12.70 3.20
CA LEU A 278 -9.23 12.62 1.77
C LEU A 278 -9.02 11.18 1.30
N ARG A 279 -9.62 10.81 0.16
CA ARG A 279 -9.56 9.46 -0.41
C ARG A 279 -8.65 9.39 -1.63
N HIS A 280 -8.56 10.49 -2.36
CA HIS A 280 -7.72 10.64 -3.54
C HIS A 280 -7.05 12.02 -3.56
N ILE A 281 -5.90 12.14 -4.22
CA ILE A 281 -5.16 13.41 -4.32
C ILE A 281 -5.94 14.47 -5.10
N ASN A 282 -6.85 14.07 -5.98
CA ASN A 282 -7.69 15.01 -6.74
C ASN A 282 -8.98 15.41 -5.99
N ASP A 283 -9.17 14.97 -4.73
CA ASP A 283 -10.35 15.31 -3.91
C ASP A 283 -10.14 16.62 -3.13
N TYR A 284 -9.33 17.54 -3.64
CA TYR A 284 -9.10 18.83 -3.00
C TYR A 284 -10.36 19.70 -3.09
N VAL A 285 -10.57 20.53 -2.07
CA VAL A 285 -11.61 21.55 -2.03
C VAL A 285 -11.16 22.80 -2.77
N SER A 286 -9.87 23.13 -2.66
CA SER A 286 -9.21 24.20 -3.39
C SER A 286 -7.74 23.83 -3.64
N TYR A 287 -7.09 24.48 -4.59
CA TYR A 287 -5.68 24.27 -4.87
C TYR A 287 -5.02 25.52 -5.44
N VAL A 288 -3.69 25.55 -5.40
CA VAL A 288 -2.88 26.60 -6.01
C VAL A 288 -1.62 26.01 -6.66
N TRP A 289 -1.29 26.47 -7.87
CA TRP A 289 0.01 26.21 -8.49
C TRP A 289 1.08 27.03 -7.78
N VAL A 290 2.12 26.34 -7.30
CA VAL A 290 3.13 26.92 -6.41
C VAL A 290 3.90 28.04 -7.09
N LYS A 291 4.35 27.82 -8.33
CA LYS A 291 5.21 28.77 -9.04
C LYS A 291 4.48 30.05 -9.46
N ASP A 292 3.22 29.92 -9.88
CA ASP A 292 2.46 31.03 -10.47
C ASP A 292 1.96 32.04 -9.43
N ASN A 293 1.84 31.62 -8.17
CA ASN A 293 1.29 32.42 -7.08
C ASN A 293 2.32 32.72 -5.98
N GLN A 294 3.60 32.65 -6.29
CA GLN A 294 4.69 32.87 -5.33
C GLN A 294 4.83 34.35 -5.00
N VAL A 295 4.61 34.71 -3.73
CA VAL A 295 4.53 36.11 -3.26
C VAL A 295 5.89 36.64 -2.80
N SER A 296 6.69 35.80 -2.14
CA SER A 296 8.02 36.17 -1.66
C SER A 296 8.98 34.99 -1.69
N PHE A 297 10.26 35.30 -1.92
CA PHE A 297 11.38 34.38 -1.77
C PHE A 297 12.38 35.02 -0.83
N ASN A 298 12.48 34.50 0.38
CA ASN A 298 13.70 34.61 1.17
C ASN A 298 14.32 33.21 1.24
N ASN A 299 15.64 33.07 1.39
CA ASN A 299 16.41 31.81 1.16
C ASN A 299 15.93 30.55 1.93
N ARG A 300 14.86 30.62 2.75
CA ARG A 300 14.29 29.50 3.51
C ARG A 300 12.76 29.42 3.50
N LEU A 301 12.03 30.45 3.05
CA LEU A 301 10.58 30.55 3.21
C LEU A 301 9.94 31.05 1.92
N ASN A 302 8.97 30.29 1.43
CA ASN A 302 8.16 30.59 0.27
C ASN A 302 6.72 30.81 0.70
N GLN A 303 6.01 31.69 -0.01
CA GLN A 303 4.63 32.03 0.31
C GLN A 303 3.74 32.00 -0.93
N VAL A 304 2.54 31.44 -0.81
CA VAL A 304 1.52 31.40 -1.87
C VAL A 304 0.13 31.71 -1.32
N TYR A 305 -0.71 32.35 -2.12
CA TYR A 305 -2.13 32.54 -1.79
C TYR A 305 -2.97 31.41 -2.35
N ILE A 306 -3.86 30.83 -1.53
CA ILE A 306 -4.91 29.92 -1.99
C ILE A 306 -6.27 30.57 -1.80
N ASN A 307 -7.09 30.53 -2.86
CA ASN A 307 -8.44 31.05 -2.78
C ASN A 307 -9.33 30.07 -2.02
N VAL A 308 -10.02 30.56 -0.99
CA VAL A 308 -10.95 29.77 -0.17
C VAL A 308 -12.37 30.33 -0.10
N SER A 309 -12.66 31.33 -0.93
CA SER A 309 -13.96 32.02 -0.95
C SER A 309 -15.15 31.11 -1.24
N ASN A 310 -14.93 29.98 -1.91
CA ASN A 310 -15.97 29.01 -2.27
C ASN A 310 -16.09 27.83 -1.30
N ILE A 311 -15.39 27.85 -0.16
CA ILE A 311 -15.47 26.77 0.82
C ILE A 311 -16.73 26.98 1.68
N PRO A 312 -17.68 26.03 1.69
CA PRO A 312 -18.87 26.16 2.51
C PRO A 312 -18.51 26.24 3.99
N GLU A 313 -19.26 27.06 4.74
CA GLU A 313 -19.14 27.14 6.19
C GLU A 313 -19.38 25.76 6.80
N THR A 314 -18.35 25.25 7.47
CA THR A 314 -18.36 23.91 8.06
C THR A 314 -17.50 23.91 9.32
N GLU A 315 -17.83 23.03 10.27
CA GLU A 315 -16.96 22.75 11.43
C GLU A 315 -15.82 21.77 11.10
N ASP A 316 -15.69 21.41 9.82
CA ASP A 316 -14.74 20.43 9.33
C ASP A 316 -13.30 20.84 9.61
N GLN A 317 -12.43 19.85 9.76
CA GLN A 317 -11.00 20.06 9.77
C GLN A 317 -10.43 19.89 8.36
N PHE A 318 -9.40 20.67 8.07
CA PHE A 318 -8.72 20.71 6.79
C PHE A 318 -7.24 20.39 6.94
N LEU A 319 -6.62 19.97 5.83
CA LEU A 319 -5.21 19.66 5.67
C LEU A 319 -4.70 20.31 4.39
N LEU A 320 -3.47 20.81 4.40
CA LEU A 320 -2.75 21.18 3.19
C LEU A 320 -1.83 20.03 2.78
N CYS A 321 -1.83 19.68 1.49
CA CYS A 321 -0.85 18.75 0.92
C CYS A 321 -0.10 19.42 -0.23
N TYR A 322 1.24 19.36 -0.19
CA TYR A 322 2.09 19.74 -1.31
C TYR A 322 2.31 18.52 -2.19
N TYR A 323 1.90 18.59 -3.46
CA TYR A 323 2.12 17.56 -4.45
C TYR A 323 3.27 17.96 -5.40
N SER A 324 4.28 17.09 -5.49
CA SER A 324 5.38 17.27 -6.43
C SER A 324 5.06 16.57 -7.75
N ASN A 325 5.09 17.32 -8.86
CA ASN A 325 4.88 16.76 -10.18
C ASN A 325 6.07 15.89 -10.63
N ASN A 326 7.30 16.27 -10.28
CA ASN A 326 8.49 15.51 -10.68
C ASN A 326 8.59 14.17 -9.94
N LEU A 327 8.11 14.11 -8.69
CA LEU A 327 8.15 12.90 -7.86
C LEU A 327 6.85 12.08 -7.91
N HIS A 328 5.79 12.65 -8.49
CA HIS A 328 4.43 12.10 -8.54
C HIS A 328 3.91 11.66 -7.16
N SER A 329 4.16 12.48 -6.13
CA SER A 329 3.83 12.15 -4.74
C SER A 329 3.51 13.39 -3.90
N VAL A 330 2.79 13.17 -2.81
CA VAL A 330 2.70 14.14 -1.72
C VAL A 330 4.05 14.18 -1.01
N VAL A 331 4.63 15.36 -0.85
CA VAL A 331 5.98 15.55 -0.28
C VAL A 331 6.00 16.47 0.94
N GLY A 332 4.83 17.00 1.31
CA GLY A 332 4.60 17.78 2.51
C GLY A 332 3.13 17.75 2.87
N ILE A 333 2.82 17.69 4.17
CA ILE A 333 1.47 17.75 4.70
C ILE A 333 1.46 18.63 5.96
N SER A 334 0.41 19.42 6.15
CA SER A 334 0.23 20.20 7.39
C SER A 334 -0.37 19.36 8.51
N ASN A 335 -0.36 19.89 9.73
CA ASN A 335 -1.29 19.43 10.77
C ASN A 335 -2.74 19.81 10.38
N PRO A 336 -3.75 19.08 10.88
CA PRO A 336 -5.15 19.49 10.72
C PRO A 336 -5.39 20.88 11.34
N PHE A 337 -6.20 21.70 10.67
CA PHE A 337 -6.63 23.02 11.18
C PHE A 337 -8.10 23.28 10.82
N LYS A 338 -8.70 24.30 11.43
CA LYS A 338 -10.05 24.78 11.10
C LYS A 338 -9.96 26.10 10.35
N ILE A 339 -10.89 26.31 9.42
CA ILE A 339 -11.11 27.60 8.77
C ILE A 339 -12.33 28.22 9.46
N GLN A 340 -12.16 29.40 10.05
CA GLN A 340 -13.23 30.04 10.81
C GLN A 340 -14.18 30.78 9.86
N PRO A 341 -15.50 30.76 10.13
CA PRO A 341 -16.42 31.67 9.47
C PRO A 341 -16.05 33.13 9.81
N PRO A 342 -16.46 34.09 8.98
CA PRO A 342 -16.30 35.50 9.28
C PRO A 342 -16.81 35.82 10.68
N ALA A 343 -16.08 36.62 11.45
CA ALA A 343 -16.63 37.14 12.69
C ALA A 343 -17.82 38.03 12.33
N LEU A 344 -19.01 37.72 12.84
CA LEU A 344 -20.11 38.67 12.83
C LEU A 344 -19.62 39.90 13.60
N GLU A 345 -19.40 41.02 12.91
CA GLU A 345 -19.16 42.30 13.57
C GLU A 345 -20.34 42.55 14.51
N GLU A 346 -20.10 42.55 15.83
CA GLU A 346 -21.06 43.10 16.77
C GLU A 346 -21.16 44.61 16.47
N ASP A 347 -22.32 45.02 15.93
CA ASP A 347 -22.66 46.39 15.59
C ASP A 347 -22.47 47.31 16.82
N PRO A 348 -21.48 48.24 16.81
CA PRO A 348 -21.23 49.11 17.94
C PRO A 348 -22.13 50.37 17.85
N LEU A 349 -23.45 50.20 17.73
CA LEU A 349 -24.40 51.31 17.73
C LEU A 349 -25.62 51.02 18.61
N GLY A 350 -25.35 50.81 19.90
CA GLY A 350 -26.32 50.99 20.97
C GLY A 350 -26.34 52.44 21.48
N GLU A 351 -26.44 53.45 20.59
CA GLU A 351 -26.75 54.82 21.05
C GLU A 351 -28.23 54.90 21.41
N ALA A 352 -28.49 54.94 22.71
CA ALA A 352 -29.82 55.20 23.27
C ALA A 352 -30.27 56.62 22.88
N GLN A 353 -31.32 56.72 22.06
CA GLN A 353 -32.02 57.98 21.83
C GLN A 353 -32.77 58.41 23.11
N PRO A 354 -32.71 59.70 23.51
CA PRO A 354 -33.44 60.18 24.67
C PRO A 354 -34.95 60.25 24.36
N GLN A 355 -35.76 59.68 25.26
CA GLN A 355 -37.21 59.78 25.23
C GLN A 355 -37.65 61.24 25.48
N ILE A 356 -38.60 61.72 24.69
CA ILE A 356 -39.41 62.92 24.96
C ILE A 356 -40.69 62.49 25.67
#